data_AF-A0A135TWI7-F1
#
_entry.id   AF-A0A135TWI7-F1
#
_cell.length_a   1.000
_cell.length_b   1.000
_cell.length_c   1.000
_cell.angle_alpha   90.00
_cell.angle_beta   90.00
_cell.angle_gamma   90.00
#
_symmetry.space_group_name_H-M   'P 1'
#
loop_
_entity.id
_entity.type
_entity.pdbx_description
1 polymer ?
#
loop_
_entity_poly.entity_id
_entity_poly.type
_entity_poly.pdbx_seq_one_letter_code
_entity_poly.pdbx_strand_id
1 'polypeptide(L)'
;MIFFCLIAMTGFIMLLSSQSNGVKYAGCFFAASGIYPNVPQGVAWNGNNIGGSVKRGVGIAMHVGFGNLGGAIAGFLYQAKDKPHYYPGHGTLLSTLTMSMLLSTFMTIYLRRENARRDREYKDPSQYTAEEKAAERHKGDNATFFRYTV
;
A
#
# COMPACT_ATOMS: atom_id res chain seq x y z
N MET A 1 -6.62 -1.67 -1.95
CA MET A 1 -5.47 -2.41 -1.37
C MET A 1 -5.91 -3.64 -0.58
N ILE A 2 -6.79 -3.48 0.41
CA ILE A 2 -7.22 -4.57 1.31
C ILE A 2 -7.72 -5.83 0.56
N PHE A 3 -8.60 -5.66 -0.43
CA PHE A 3 -9.12 -6.78 -1.23
C PHE A 3 -8.01 -7.59 -1.92
N PHE A 4 -7.07 -6.91 -2.57
CA PHE A 4 -5.96 -7.57 -3.26
C PHE A 4 -4.96 -8.21 -2.29
N CYS A 5 -4.78 -7.64 -1.09
CA CYS A 5 -4.01 -8.29 -0.02
C CYS A 5 -4.66 -9.63 0.40
N LEU A 6 -5.99 -9.68 0.54
CA LEU A 6 -6.69 -10.92 0.88
C LEU A 6 -6.50 -12.00 -0.20
N ILE A 7 -6.60 -11.62 -1.48
CA ILE A 7 -6.33 -12.53 -2.61
C ILE A 7 -4.90 -13.06 -2.53
N ALA A 8 -3.92 -12.18 -2.33
CA ALA A 8 -2.52 -12.59 -2.20
C ALA A 8 -2.30 -13.55 -1.01
N MET A 9 -2.90 -13.26 0.14
CA MET A 9 -2.84 -14.11 1.33
C MET A 9 -3.44 -15.50 1.06
N THR A 10 -4.58 -15.59 0.37
CA THR A 10 -5.16 -16.89 -0.01
C THR A 10 -4.21 -17.69 -0.90
N GLY A 11 -3.54 -17.04 -1.86
CA GLY A 11 -2.51 -17.68 -2.70
C GLY A 11 -1.35 -18.24 -1.88
N PHE A 12 -0.79 -17.46 -0.96
CA PHE A 12 0.31 -17.92 -0.10
C PHE A 12 -0.10 -19.04 0.87
N ILE A 13 -1.33 -19.00 1.41
CA ILE A 13 -1.87 -20.08 2.24
C ILE A 13 -2.03 -21.37 1.44
N MET A 14 -2.50 -21.29 0.19
CA MET A 14 -2.59 -22.45 -0.71
C MET A 14 -1.22 -23.07 -1.00
N LEU A 15 -0.18 -22.23 -1.21
CA LEU A 15 1.20 -22.69 -1.41
C LEU A 15 1.79 -23.38 -0.17
N LEU A 16 1.43 -22.90 1.02
CA LEU A 16 1.89 -23.44 2.30
C LEU A 16 1.17 -24.73 2.71
N SER A 17 -0.13 -24.82 2.45
CA SER A 17 -0.99 -25.89 2.98
C SER A 17 -1.03 -27.14 2.10
N SER A 18 -0.81 -27.01 0.78
CA SER A 18 -1.00 -28.13 -0.15
C SER A 18 0.30 -28.71 -0.68
N GLN A 19 0.34 -30.04 -0.81
CA GLN A 19 1.42 -30.76 -1.49
C GLN A 19 1.12 -31.02 -2.97
N SER A 20 -0.13 -30.81 -3.42
CA SER A 20 -0.53 -31.05 -4.80
C SER A 20 0.01 -29.95 -5.73
N ASN A 21 0.67 -30.36 -6.81
CA ASN A 21 1.21 -29.44 -7.81
C ASN A 21 0.12 -28.55 -8.44
N GLY A 22 -1.09 -29.07 -8.62
CA GLY A 22 -2.22 -28.30 -9.16
C GLY A 22 -2.65 -27.15 -8.24
N VAL A 23 -2.67 -27.40 -6.92
CA VAL A 23 -3.04 -26.38 -5.92
C VAL A 23 -1.94 -25.32 -5.79
N LYS A 24 -0.66 -25.73 -5.82
CA LYS A 24 0.47 -24.80 -5.84
C LYS A 24 0.44 -23.91 -7.07
N TYR A 25 0.15 -24.48 -8.25
CA TYR A 25 0.04 -23.72 -9.49
C TYR A 25 -1.08 -22.68 -9.40
N ALA A 26 -2.29 -23.09 -8.98
CA ALA A 26 -3.41 -22.16 -8.77
C ALA A 26 -3.09 -21.07 -7.74
N GLY A 27 -2.45 -21.43 -6.62
CA GLY A 27 -2.05 -20.48 -5.60
C GLY A 27 -1.05 -19.42 -6.11
N CYS A 28 -0.17 -19.77 -7.06
CA CYS A 28 0.72 -18.79 -7.71
C CYS A 28 -0.07 -17.73 -8.49
N PHE A 29 -1.14 -18.12 -9.19
CA PHE A 29 -2.00 -17.15 -9.88
C PHE A 29 -2.71 -16.23 -8.89
N PHE A 30 -3.24 -16.76 -7.80
CA PHE A 30 -3.86 -15.94 -6.76
C PHE A 30 -2.83 -14.98 -6.12
N ALA A 31 -1.64 -15.47 -5.78
CA ALA A 31 -0.56 -14.61 -5.26
C ALA A 31 -0.19 -13.48 -6.23
N ALA A 32 0.05 -13.81 -7.50
CA ALA A 32 0.39 -12.82 -8.53
C ALA A 32 -0.74 -11.79 -8.75
N SER A 33 -1.98 -12.26 -8.88
CA SER A 33 -3.15 -11.41 -9.11
C SER A 33 -3.44 -10.44 -7.96
N GLY A 34 -3.05 -10.78 -6.73
CA GLY A 34 -3.17 -9.89 -5.58
C GLY A 34 -1.99 -8.92 -5.42
N ILE A 35 -0.75 -9.37 -5.67
CA ILE A 35 0.45 -8.56 -5.44
C ILE A 35 0.60 -7.47 -6.52
N TYR A 36 0.45 -7.80 -7.80
CA TYR A 36 0.76 -6.86 -8.88
C TYR A 36 -0.12 -5.61 -8.89
N PRO A 37 -1.45 -5.68 -8.66
CA PRO A 37 -2.29 -4.48 -8.59
C PRO A 37 -2.01 -3.61 -7.35
N ASN A 38 -1.46 -4.19 -6.27
CA ASN A 38 -1.20 -3.46 -5.04
C ASN A 38 -0.06 -2.45 -5.18
N VAL A 39 0.92 -2.71 -6.06
CA VAL A 39 2.07 -1.81 -6.28
C VAL A 39 1.65 -0.44 -6.86
N PRO A 40 1.04 -0.35 -8.05
CA PRO A 40 0.65 0.94 -8.62
C PRO A 40 -0.42 1.64 -7.78
N GLN A 41 -1.31 0.88 -7.13
CA GLN A 41 -2.32 1.42 -6.24
C GLN A 41 -1.71 2.08 -5.00
N GLY A 42 -0.68 1.47 -4.40
CA GLY A 42 0.04 2.04 -3.26
C GLY A 42 0.77 3.34 -3.62
N VAL A 43 1.41 3.38 -4.78
CA VAL A 43 2.09 4.58 -5.30
C VAL A 43 1.08 5.70 -5.58
N ALA A 44 -0.04 5.39 -6.24
CA ALA A 44 -1.09 6.36 -6.52
C ALA A 44 -1.70 6.93 -5.22
N TRP A 45 -1.95 6.06 -4.24
CA TRP A 45 -2.48 6.48 -2.94
C TRP A 45 -1.50 7.36 -2.17
N ASN A 46 -0.20 7.02 -2.17
CA ASN A 46 0.83 7.85 -1.57
C ASN A 46 0.92 9.23 -2.25
N GLY A 47 0.89 9.26 -3.58
CA GLY A 47 0.95 10.50 -4.36
C GLY A 47 -0.23 11.43 -4.10
N ASN A 48 -1.44 10.88 -3.96
CA ASN A 48 -2.65 11.67 -3.72
C ASN A 48 -2.75 12.21 -2.28
N ASN A 49 -2.06 11.59 -1.32
CA ASN A 49 -2.11 12.01 0.09
C ASN A 49 -0.98 12.96 0.49
N ILE A 50 -0.07 13.28 -0.42
CA ILE A 50 1.02 14.23 -0.17
C ILE A 50 0.80 15.52 -0.98
N GLY A 51 0.59 16.61 -0.25
CA GLY A 51 0.53 17.96 -0.79
C GLY A 51 1.92 18.52 -1.11
N GLY A 52 2.01 19.35 -2.15
CA GLY A 52 3.27 19.91 -2.66
C GLY A 52 4.01 18.96 -3.62
N SER A 53 4.51 19.50 -4.73
CA SER A 53 5.15 18.71 -5.80
C SER A 53 6.44 18.03 -5.34
N VAL A 54 7.30 18.74 -4.61
CA VAL A 54 8.59 18.22 -4.13
C VAL A 54 8.41 17.13 -3.09
N LYS A 55 7.60 17.39 -2.05
CA LYS A 55 7.30 16.42 -0.98
C LYS A 55 6.68 15.15 -1.55
N ARG A 56 5.76 15.29 -2.52
CA ARG A 56 5.12 14.15 -3.21
C ARG A 56 6.13 13.34 -4.01
N GLY A 57 7.00 14.00 -4.78
CA GLY A 57 8.05 13.33 -5.54
C GLY A 57 8.98 12.51 -4.63
N VAL A 58 9.42 13.10 -3.53
CA VAL A 58 10.26 12.42 -2.53
C VAL A 58 9.53 11.24 -1.89
N GLY A 59 8.25 11.39 -1.51
CA GLY A 59 7.45 10.32 -0.93
C GLY A 59 7.27 9.12 -1.87
N ILE A 60 6.97 9.38 -3.15
CA ILE A 60 6.87 8.33 -4.17
C ILE A 60 8.23 7.66 -4.38
N ALA A 61 9.32 8.42 -4.46
CA ALA A 61 10.66 7.88 -4.63
C ALA A 61 11.06 6.97 -3.46
N MET A 62 10.76 7.36 -2.22
CA MET A 62 10.98 6.51 -1.04
C MET A 62 10.16 5.22 -1.13
N HIS A 63 8.87 5.32 -1.50
CA HIS A 63 8.00 4.14 -1.65
C HIS A 63 8.57 3.12 -2.65
N VAL A 64 8.98 3.59 -3.83
CA VAL A 64 9.59 2.74 -4.87
C VAL A 64 10.95 2.20 -4.41
N GLY A 65 11.75 3.01 -3.72
CA GLY A 65 13.05 2.61 -3.17
C GLY A 65 12.94 1.44 -2.19
N PHE A 66 12.00 1.50 -1.24
CA PHE A 66 11.73 0.39 -0.33
C PHE A 66 11.19 -0.85 -1.05
N GLY A 67 10.42 -0.66 -2.13
CA GLY A 67 9.97 -1.76 -2.99
C GLY A 67 11.15 -2.57 -3.56
N ASN A 68 12.19 -1.88 -4.05
CA ASN A 68 13.38 -2.54 -4.60
C ASN A 68 14.20 -3.29 -3.54
N LEU A 69 14.26 -2.79 -2.30
CA LEU A 69 14.91 -3.49 -1.19
C LEU A 69 14.25 -4.85 -0.89
N GLY A 70 12.93 -4.95 -1.09
CA GLY A 70 12.21 -6.22 -0.96
C GLY A 70 12.76 -7.31 -1.88
N GLY A 71 13.19 -6.95 -3.10
CA GLY A 71 13.82 -7.88 -4.03
C GLY A 71 15.16 -8.42 -3.52
N ALA A 72 15.98 -7.57 -2.89
CA ALA A 72 17.24 -8.00 -2.28
C ALA A 72 16.98 -8.97 -1.11
N ILE A 73 16.01 -8.67 -0.24
CA ILE A 73 15.65 -9.52 0.90
C ILE A 73 15.11 -10.88 0.43
N ALA A 74 14.33 -10.91 -0.66
CA ALA A 74 13.77 -12.14 -1.21
C ALA A 74 14.84 -13.19 -1.56
N GLY A 75 16.00 -12.76 -2.08
CA GLY A 75 17.13 -13.65 -2.37
C GLY A 75 17.70 -14.37 -1.15
N PHE A 76 17.60 -13.77 0.04
CA PHE A 76 18.07 -14.38 1.29
C PHE A 76 17.03 -15.26 1.96
N LEU A 77 15.74 -15.06 1.66
CA LEU A 77 14.61 -15.78 2.24
C LEU A 77 14.34 -17.14 1.56
N TYR A 78 14.62 -17.24 0.25
CA TYR A 78 14.42 -18.47 -0.51
C TYR A 78 15.73 -19.26 -0.66
N GLN A 79 16.14 -19.93 0.41
CA GLN A 79 17.38 -20.73 0.41
C GLN A 79 17.15 -22.17 -0.04
N ALA A 80 18.15 -22.75 -0.72
CA ALA A 80 18.08 -24.14 -1.19
C ALA A 80 17.90 -25.17 -0.06
N LYS A 81 18.32 -24.83 1.17
CA LYS A 81 18.15 -25.66 2.37
C LYS A 81 16.69 -25.83 2.80
N ASP A 82 15.83 -24.89 2.42
CA ASP A 82 14.41 -24.88 2.79
C ASP A 82 13.52 -25.57 1.74
N LYS A 83 14.14 -26.22 0.74
CA LYS A 83 13.45 -27.05 -0.24
C LYS A 83 12.73 -28.23 0.45
N PRO A 84 11.59 -28.70 -0.08
CA PRO A 84 10.86 -28.17 -1.25
C PRO A 84 9.76 -27.16 -0.89
N HIS A 85 9.51 -26.89 0.39
CA HIS A 85 8.35 -26.11 0.84
C HIS A 85 8.63 -24.62 1.05
N TYR A 86 9.88 -24.24 1.29
CA TYR A 86 10.31 -22.86 1.53
C TYR A 86 9.43 -22.12 2.56
N TYR A 87 9.11 -22.77 3.69
CA TYR A 87 8.27 -22.19 4.74
C TYR A 87 8.74 -20.80 5.21
N PRO A 88 10.06 -20.53 5.38
CA PRO A 88 10.52 -19.20 5.78
C PRO A 88 10.16 -18.13 4.75
N GLY A 89 10.37 -18.39 3.45
CA GLY A 89 10.07 -17.43 2.39
C GLY A 89 8.57 -17.11 2.29
N HIS A 90 7.74 -18.14 2.21
CA HIS A 90 6.28 -17.95 2.15
C HIS A 90 5.71 -17.32 3.43
N GLY A 91 6.25 -17.70 4.60
CA GLY A 91 5.87 -17.13 5.89
C GLY A 91 6.20 -15.65 6.01
N THR A 92 7.40 -15.23 5.58
CA THR A 92 7.78 -13.80 5.58
C THR A 92 6.96 -12.98 4.59
N LEU A 93 6.61 -13.52 3.42
CA LEU A 93 5.72 -12.83 2.49
C LEU A 93 4.31 -12.68 3.06
N LEU A 94 3.79 -13.72 3.71
CA LEU A 94 2.48 -13.68 4.36
C LEU A 94 2.45 -12.67 5.52
N SER A 95 3.51 -12.61 6.35
CA SER A 95 3.61 -11.63 7.44
C SER A 95 3.70 -10.20 6.92
N THR A 96 4.48 -9.97 5.86
CA THR A 96 4.61 -8.65 5.23
C THR A 96 3.28 -8.20 4.58
N LEU A 97 2.54 -9.12 3.94
CA LEU A 97 1.20 -8.84 3.42
C LEU A 97 0.20 -8.51 4.53
N THR A 98 0.23 -9.27 5.62
CA THR A 98 -0.64 -9.02 6.79
C THR A 98 -0.34 -7.65 7.40
N MET A 99 0.94 -7.31 7.57
CA MET A 99 1.37 -5.98 8.04
C MET A 99 0.88 -4.87 7.08
N SER A 100 1.02 -5.08 5.77
CA SER A 100 0.53 -4.13 4.75
C SER A 100 -0.98 -3.93 4.85
N MET A 101 -1.76 -5.01 5.04
CA MET A 101 -3.21 -4.93 5.21
C MET A 101 -3.60 -4.14 6.48
N LEU A 102 -2.95 -4.42 7.61
CA LEU A 102 -3.20 -3.73 8.87
C LEU A 102 -2.87 -2.24 8.76
N LEU A 103 -1.69 -1.91 8.23
CA LEU A 103 -1.25 -0.53 8.07
C LEU A 103 -2.14 0.24 7.09
N SER A 104 -2.54 -0.39 5.98
CA SER A 104 -3.49 0.20 5.02
C SER A 104 -4.82 0.50 5.70
N THR A 105 -5.36 -0.45 6.45
CA THR A 105 -6.63 -0.27 7.19
C THR A 105 -6.53 0.86 8.21
N PHE A 106 -5.45 0.89 9.00
CA PHE A 106 -5.21 1.95 9.97
C PHE A 106 -5.13 3.33 9.29
N MET A 107 -4.36 3.44 8.21
CA MET A 107 -4.24 4.68 7.45
C MET A 107 -5.57 5.11 6.83
N THR A 108 -6.35 4.20 6.24
CA THR A 108 -7.70 4.50 5.76
C THR A 108 -8.59 5.09 6.86
N ILE A 109 -8.58 4.51 8.07
CA ILE A 109 -9.35 5.02 9.21
C ILE A 109 -8.83 6.39 9.65
N TYR A 110 -7.51 6.56 9.75
CA TYR A 110 -6.88 7.81 10.14
C TYR A 110 -7.21 8.94 9.16
N LEU A 111 -7.07 8.70 7.85
CA LEU A 111 -7.36 9.69 6.81
C LEU A 111 -8.85 10.04 6.77
N ARG A 112 -9.76 9.07 6.98
CA ARG A 112 -11.20 9.35 7.12
C ARG A 112 -11.49 10.25 8.32
N ARG A 113 -10.88 9.96 9.46
CA ARG A 113 -11.05 10.74 10.69
C ARG A 113 -10.51 12.16 10.52
N GLU A 114 -9.37 12.30 9.86
CA GLU A 114 -8.75 13.60 9.58
C GLU A 114 -9.59 14.42 8.59
N ASN A 115 -10.11 13.80 7.53
CA ASN A 115 -11.06 14.46 6.63
C ASN A 115 -12.33 14.91 7.39
N ALA A 116 -12.90 14.04 8.23
CA ALA A 116 -14.08 14.38 9.03
C ALA A 116 -13.83 15.51 10.05
N ARG A 117 -12.60 15.64 10.57
CA ARG A 117 -12.20 16.80 11.38
C ARG A 117 -12.16 18.06 10.54
N ARG A 118 -11.51 18.01 9.37
CA ARG A 118 -11.37 19.14 8.46
C ARG A 118 -12.72 19.61 7.89
N ASP A 119 -13.66 18.70 7.65
CA ASP A 119 -15.02 19.04 7.20
C ASP A 119 -15.86 19.72 8.29
N ARG A 120 -15.51 19.56 9.57
CA ARG A 120 -16.15 20.29 10.68
C ARG A 120 -15.53 21.66 10.91
N GLU A 121 -14.22 21.79 10.67
CA GLU A 121 -13.44 22.99 11.00
C GLU A 121 -13.37 23.98 9.84
N TYR A 122 -13.38 23.49 8.60
CA TYR A 122 -13.20 24.31 7.40
C TYR A 122 -14.39 24.19 6.46
N LYS A 123 -14.59 25.24 5.64
CA LYS A 123 -15.61 25.26 4.58
C LYS A 123 -15.33 24.18 3.53
N ASP A 124 -16.34 23.84 2.74
CA ASP A 124 -16.20 22.80 1.72
C ASP A 124 -15.14 23.21 0.66
N PRO A 125 -14.26 22.32 0.19
CA PRO A 125 -13.24 22.64 -0.82
C PRO A 125 -13.76 23.27 -2.13
N SER A 126 -15.04 23.06 -2.46
CA SER A 126 -15.72 23.68 -3.61
C SER A 126 -16.01 25.17 -3.41
N GLN A 127 -16.09 25.64 -2.16
CA GLN A 127 -16.37 27.04 -1.80
C GLN A 127 -15.11 27.91 -1.72
N TYR A 128 -13.93 27.34 -1.99
CA TYR A 128 -12.67 28.07 -2.05
C TYR A 128 -12.45 28.66 -3.44
N THR A 129 -12.21 29.97 -3.49
CA THR A 129 -11.82 30.69 -4.71
C THR A 129 -10.39 30.33 -5.14
N ALA A 130 -10.05 30.63 -6.40
CA ALA A 130 -8.70 30.37 -6.91
C ALA A 130 -7.62 31.16 -6.14
N GLU A 131 -7.94 32.37 -5.70
CA GLU A 131 -7.05 33.24 -4.91
C GLU A 131 -6.79 32.67 -3.51
N GLU A 132 -7.82 32.17 -2.83
CA GLU A 132 -7.67 31.51 -1.53
C GLU A 132 -6.82 30.23 -1.64
N LYS A 133 -7.02 29.44 -2.70
CA LYS A 133 -6.18 28.26 -2.98
C LYS A 133 -4.73 28.63 -3.27
N ALA A 134 -4.51 29.73 -3.98
CA ALA A 134 -3.16 30.24 -4.26
C ALA A 134 -2.48 30.74 -2.98
N ALA A 135 -3.20 31.45 -2.11
CA ALA A 135 -2.68 31.95 -0.84
C ALA A 135 -2.19 30.81 0.07
N GLU A 136 -2.92 29.69 0.11
CA GLU A 136 -2.56 28.54 0.94
C GLU A 136 -1.66 27.50 0.23
N ARG A 137 -1.25 27.74 -1.01
CA ARG A 137 -0.46 26.77 -1.81
C ARG A 137 0.84 26.35 -1.14
N HIS A 138 1.45 27.25 -0.37
CA HIS A 138 2.67 26.99 0.39
C HIS A 138 2.47 26.00 1.55
N LYS A 139 1.23 25.84 2.05
CA LYS A 139 0.89 24.93 3.16
C LYS A 139 0.85 23.46 2.74
N GLY A 140 0.81 23.16 1.45
CA GLY A 140 0.83 21.77 0.95
C GLY A 140 -0.34 20.92 1.46
N ASP A 141 -0.04 19.84 2.17
CA ASP A 141 -1.02 18.94 2.81
C ASP A 141 -1.72 19.57 4.04
N ASN A 142 -1.17 20.67 4.58
CA ASN A 142 -1.79 21.44 5.64
C ASN A 142 -2.74 22.54 5.13
N ALA A 143 -2.95 22.64 3.81
CA ALA A 143 -3.93 23.59 3.28
C ALA A 143 -5.35 23.21 3.73
N THR A 144 -6.17 24.21 4.06
CA THR A 144 -7.50 24.01 4.67
C THR A 144 -8.49 23.32 3.73
N PHE A 145 -8.31 23.52 2.41
CA PHE A 145 -9.07 22.85 1.36
C PHE A 145 -8.55 21.44 1.01
N PHE A 146 -7.39 21.03 1.54
CA PHE A 146 -6.81 19.72 1.23
C PHE A 146 -7.65 18.60 1.87
N ARG A 147 -7.94 17.58 1.09
CA ARG A 147 -8.62 16.35 1.53
C ARG A 147 -7.81 15.15 1.12
N TYR A 148 -7.62 14.26 2.07
CA TYR A 148 -6.92 13.00 1.87
C TYR A 148 -7.78 12.05 1.03
N THR A 149 -7.14 11.31 0.14
CA THR A 149 -7.83 10.29 -0.67
C THR A 149 -7.85 8.99 0.12
N VAL A 150 -9.03 8.36 0.21
CA VAL A 150 -9.26 7.15 1.01
C VAL A 150 -9.67 5.99 0.10
#